data_AF-A0A369R5Q4-F1
#
_entry.id   AF-A0A369R5Q4-F1
#
_cell.length_a   1.000
_cell.length_b   1.000
_cell.length_c   1.000
_cell.angle_alpha   90.00
_cell.angle_beta   90.00
_cell.angle_gamma   90.00
#
_symmetry.space_group_name_H-M   'P 1'
#
loop_
_entity.id
_entity.type
_entity.pdbx_description
1 polymer ?
#
loop_
_entity_poly.entity_id
_entity_poly.type
_entity_poly.pdbx_seq_one_letter_code
_entity_poly.pdbx_strand_id
1 'polypeptide(L)'
;MKESDNTSTSVKKGICSSCGLCSSTQWPMHESIQSCVFKNGWLGESEKKLFGRQRDLHDPVEMRFGITLGSSKNLVVKSHSKVLHDQITMLSLPQ
;
A
#
# COMPACT_ATOMS: atom_id res chain seq x y z
N MET A 1 -37.59 -16.59 -45.64
CA MET A 1 -36.18 -16.58 -45.21
C MET A 1 -36.13 -15.86 -43.87
N LYS A 2 -35.78 -16.57 -42.79
CA LYS A 2 -35.68 -16.00 -41.44
C LYS A 2 -34.22 -15.63 -41.22
N GLU A 3 -33.89 -14.35 -41.32
CA GLU A 3 -32.61 -13.84 -40.82
C GLU A 3 -32.84 -13.47 -39.34
N SER A 4 -32.11 -14.12 -38.45
CA SER A 4 -32.17 -13.86 -37.01
C SER A 4 -30.85 -13.19 -36.63
N ASP A 5 -30.84 -11.86 -36.63
CA ASP A 5 -29.70 -11.09 -36.12
C ASP A 5 -29.62 -11.25 -34.60
N ASN A 6 -28.78 -12.19 -34.19
CA ASN A 6 -28.40 -12.41 -32.82
C ASN A 6 -27.38 -11.34 -32.42
N THR A 7 -27.87 -10.18 -31.96
CA THR A 7 -27.01 -9.13 -31.38
C THR A 7 -26.51 -9.62 -30.01
N SER A 8 -25.43 -10.41 -30.03
CA SER A 8 -24.68 -10.85 -28.85
C SER A 8 -24.03 -9.64 -28.18
N THR A 9 -24.78 -9.01 -27.27
CA THR A 9 -24.22 -8.05 -26.31
C THR A 9 -23.40 -8.85 -25.31
N SER A 10 -22.12 -9.09 -25.64
CA SER A 10 -21.19 -9.70 -24.72
C SER A 10 -21.09 -8.84 -23.46
N VAL A 11 -21.70 -9.31 -22.36
CA VAL A 11 -21.52 -8.72 -21.04
C VAL A 11 -20.04 -8.84 -20.72
N LYS A 12 -19.30 -7.74 -20.86
CA LYS A 12 -17.87 -7.71 -20.56
C LYS A 12 -17.71 -8.04 -19.08
N LYS A 13 -17.25 -9.26 -18.80
CA LYS A 13 -16.95 -9.72 -17.44
C LYS A 13 -15.90 -8.76 -16.88
N GLY A 14 -16.22 -8.07 -15.78
CA GLY A 14 -15.33 -7.10 -15.15
C GLY A 14 -14.03 -7.74 -14.63
N ILE A 15 -13.09 -6.88 -14.22
CA ILE A 15 -11.82 -7.30 -13.61
C ILE A 15 -12.04 -7.90 -12.21
N CYS A 16 -11.33 -8.99 -11.89
CA CYS A 16 -11.39 -9.67 -10.60
C CYS A 16 -10.00 -10.21 -10.23
N SER A 17 -9.52 -9.90 -9.02
CA SER A 17 -8.24 -10.39 -8.49
C SER A 17 -8.35 -11.74 -7.78
N SER A 18 -9.53 -12.34 -7.73
CA SER A 18 -9.80 -13.58 -6.99
C SER A 18 -9.40 -13.51 -5.51
N CYS A 19 -9.66 -12.36 -4.86
CA CYS A 19 -9.34 -12.14 -3.45
C CYS A 19 -10.14 -13.01 -2.45
N GLY A 20 -11.12 -13.79 -2.91
CA GLY A 20 -11.89 -14.73 -2.09
C GLY A 20 -13.06 -14.12 -1.31
N LEU A 21 -13.26 -12.80 -1.30
CA LEU A 21 -14.31 -12.13 -0.53
C LEU A 21 -15.72 -12.65 -0.85
N CYS A 22 -16.02 -12.90 -2.12
CA CYS A 22 -17.32 -13.40 -2.58
C CYS A 22 -17.49 -14.92 -2.50
N SER A 23 -16.43 -15.66 -2.14
CA SER A 23 -16.44 -17.11 -2.04
C SER A 23 -16.56 -17.60 -0.58
N SER A 24 -16.31 -16.71 0.39
CA SER A 24 -16.48 -17.02 1.81
C SER A 24 -17.96 -17.02 2.18
N THR A 25 -18.39 -18.04 2.92
CA THR A 25 -19.73 -18.12 3.52
C THR A 25 -19.82 -17.43 4.88
N GLN A 26 -18.69 -16.92 5.39
CA GLN A 26 -18.61 -16.30 6.72
C GLN A 26 -19.22 -14.89 6.75
N TRP A 27 -19.28 -14.20 5.59
CA TRP A 27 -19.79 -12.84 5.48
C TRP A 27 -20.98 -12.80 4.50
N PRO A 28 -21.97 -11.92 4.73
CA PRO A 28 -23.05 -11.71 3.77
C PRO A 28 -22.50 -11.27 2.41
N MET A 29 -22.99 -11.90 1.33
CA MET A 29 -22.53 -11.61 -0.04
C MET A 29 -22.60 -10.13 -0.39
N HIS A 30 -23.61 -9.42 0.13
CA HIS A 30 -23.77 -7.98 -0.07
C HIS A 30 -22.56 -7.19 0.47
N GLU A 31 -22.09 -7.51 1.68
CA GLU A 31 -20.93 -6.86 2.30
C GLU A 31 -19.64 -7.19 1.57
N SER A 32 -19.48 -8.44 1.12
CA SER A 32 -18.35 -8.87 0.29
C SER A 32 -18.26 -8.06 -1.01
N ILE A 33 -19.41 -7.83 -1.66
CA ILE A 33 -19.49 -7.01 -2.87
C ILE A 33 -19.21 -5.52 -2.55
N GLN A 34 -19.69 -5.00 -1.43
CA GLN A 34 -19.39 -3.65 -0.94
C GLN A 34 -17.94 -3.48 -0.47
N SER A 35 -17.18 -4.56 -0.37
CA SER A 35 -15.75 -4.53 -0.06
C SER A 35 -14.87 -4.75 -1.30
N CYS A 36 -15.46 -5.04 -2.46
CA CYS A 36 -14.72 -5.29 -3.69
C CYS A 36 -14.05 -4.00 -4.22
N VAL A 37 -12.72 -3.97 -4.27
CA VAL A 37 -11.93 -2.82 -4.76
C VAL A 37 -12.28 -2.44 -6.21
N PHE A 38 -12.63 -3.43 -7.05
CA PHE A 38 -13.01 -3.19 -8.44
C PHE A 38 -14.43 -2.66 -8.60
N LYS A 39 -15.25 -2.69 -7.53
CA LYS A 39 -16.59 -2.11 -7.51
C LYS A 39 -16.61 -0.73 -6.86
N ASN A 40 -15.90 -0.56 -5.75
CA ASN A 40 -15.98 0.65 -4.91
C ASN A 40 -14.79 1.60 -5.08
N GLY A 41 -13.76 1.18 -5.82
CA GLY A 41 -12.57 1.97 -6.06
C GLY A 41 -11.54 1.87 -4.94
N TRP A 42 -10.53 2.76 -5.02
CA TRP A 42 -9.37 2.74 -4.14
C TRP A 42 -9.67 3.29 -2.74
N LEU A 43 -8.77 3.01 -1.79
CA LEU A 43 -8.91 3.15 -0.34
C LEU A 43 -9.19 4.55 0.24
N GLY A 44 -9.40 5.62 -0.55
CA GLY A 44 -9.35 7.02 -0.10
C GLY A 44 -9.98 7.32 1.28
N GLU A 45 -11.30 7.18 1.41
CA GLU A 45 -11.98 7.44 2.70
C GLU A 45 -11.66 6.41 3.78
N SER A 46 -11.40 5.16 3.40
CA SER A 46 -10.99 4.10 4.34
C SER A 46 -9.60 4.36 4.91
N GLU A 47 -8.67 4.87 4.09
CA GLU A 47 -7.33 5.26 4.48
C GLU A 47 -7.37 6.46 5.44
N LYS A 48 -8.22 7.46 5.15
CA LYS A 48 -8.46 8.57 6.07
C LYS A 48 -9.01 8.10 7.42
N LYS A 49 -9.96 7.16 7.43
CA LYS A 49 -10.51 6.58 8.66
C LYS A 49 -9.46 5.78 9.44
N LEU A 50 -8.60 5.03 8.75
CA LEU A 50 -7.58 4.17 9.35
C LEU A 50 -6.43 4.98 9.97
N PHE A 51 -5.93 5.99 9.25
CA PHE A 51 -4.77 6.79 9.67
C PHE A 51 -5.13 8.11 10.33
N GLY A 52 -6.40 8.51 10.33
CA GLY A 52 -6.86 9.78 10.91
C GLY A 52 -6.47 11.03 10.12
N ARG A 53 -5.85 10.88 8.95
CA ARG A 53 -5.40 11.97 8.08
C ARG A 53 -5.50 11.59 6.61
N GLN A 54 -5.50 12.60 5.73
CA GLN A 54 -5.35 12.41 4.29
C GLN A 54 -3.88 12.39 3.87
N ARG A 55 -3.64 11.95 2.62
CA ARG A 55 -2.30 11.99 2.04
C ARG A 55 -1.83 13.43 1.81
N ASP A 56 -0.55 13.71 2.05
CA ASP A 56 0.10 14.94 1.63
C ASP A 56 0.42 14.86 0.13
N LEU A 57 -0.33 15.61 -0.70
CA LEU A 57 -0.16 15.63 -2.15
C LEU A 57 1.20 16.18 -2.60
N HIS A 58 1.93 16.85 -1.70
CA HIS A 58 3.25 17.42 -1.98
C HIS A 58 4.39 16.52 -1.53
N ASP A 59 4.11 15.42 -0.83
CA ASP A 59 5.12 14.43 -0.47
C ASP A 59 5.17 13.32 -1.55
N PRO A 60 6.20 13.30 -2.41
CA PRO A 60 6.31 12.29 -3.47
C PRO A 60 6.50 10.87 -2.92
N VAL A 61 7.06 10.71 -1.71
CA VAL A 61 7.21 9.41 -1.05
C VAL A 61 5.84 8.93 -0.60
N GLU A 62 5.05 9.80 0.03
CA GLU A 62 3.70 9.47 0.47
C GLU A 62 2.75 9.19 -0.69
N MET A 63 2.87 9.93 -1.80
CA MET A 63 2.08 9.68 -3.00
C MET A 63 2.39 8.32 -3.63
N ARG A 64 3.64 7.85 -3.53
CA ARG A 64 4.07 6.56 -4.09
C ARG A 64 3.77 5.38 -3.18
N PHE A 65 4.00 5.52 -1.88
CA PHE A 65 3.96 4.41 -0.92
C PHE A 65 2.78 4.46 0.05
N GLY A 66 2.02 5.55 0.06
CA GLY A 66 0.95 5.78 1.04
C GLY A 66 1.46 6.28 2.39
N ILE A 67 0.56 6.34 3.36
CA ILE A 67 0.86 6.81 4.72
C ILE A 67 1.72 5.77 5.45
N THR A 68 2.89 6.19 5.96
CA THR A 68 3.79 5.31 6.73
C THR A 68 3.98 5.83 8.16
N LEU A 69 4.04 4.94 9.15
CA LEU A 69 4.16 5.30 10.57
C LEU A 69 5.50 5.99 10.93
N GLY A 70 6.50 5.91 10.04
CA GLY A 70 7.83 6.53 10.22
C GLY A 70 8.04 7.86 9.50
N SER A 71 7.05 8.39 8.77
CA SER A 71 7.17 9.66 8.03
C SER A 71 6.69 10.89 8.80
N SER A 72 6.61 10.81 10.14
CA SER A 72 6.70 12.02 10.95
C SER A 72 7.95 12.78 10.52
N LYS A 73 7.76 14.03 10.09
CA LYS A 73 8.77 14.97 9.55
C LYS A 73 9.84 15.36 10.59
N ASN A 74 10.43 14.38 11.28
CA ASN A 74 11.41 14.51 12.35
C ASN A 74 12.43 13.36 12.31
N LEU A 75 12.84 12.92 11.12
CA LEU A 75 14.12 12.23 10.97
C LEU A 75 15.19 13.29 10.74
N VAL A 76 15.65 13.93 11.82
CA VAL A 76 17.00 14.49 11.82
C VAL A 76 17.91 13.33 11.47
N VAL A 77 18.48 13.36 10.27
CA VAL A 77 19.58 12.49 9.88
C VAL A 77 20.74 12.85 10.82
N LYS A 78 20.82 12.17 11.96
CA LYS A 78 22.08 12.10 12.71
C LYS A 78 22.99 11.20 11.91
N SER A 79 23.66 11.78 10.93
CA SER A 79 24.88 11.25 10.34
C SER A 79 25.93 11.18 11.45
N HIS A 80 25.95 10.08 12.20
CA HIS A 80 27.12 9.69 13.00
C HIS A 80 28.18 9.18 12.03
N SER A 81 28.81 10.10 11.29
CA SER A 81 30.13 9.86 10.74
C SER A 81 31.14 10.18 11.84
N LYS A 82 31.57 9.13 12.53
CA LYS A 82 32.83 9.03 13.28
C LYS A 82 33.02 7.54 13.61
N VAL A 83 33.29 6.78 12.56
CA VAL A 83 34.06 5.54 12.71
C VAL A 83 35.45 6.01 13.11
N LEU A 84 35.66 6.11 14.42
CA LEU A 84 36.99 6.30 14.98
C LEU A 84 37.77 5.04 14.60
N HIS A 85 38.81 5.23 13.82
CA HIS A 85 39.82 4.21 13.55
C HIS A 85 40.39 3.73 14.89
N ASP A 86 39.89 2.60 15.38
CA ASP A 86 40.69 1.72 16.22
C ASP A 86 41.78 1.13 15.33
N GLN A 87 42.96 1.74 15.36
CA GLN A 87 44.22 0.98 15.31
C GLN A 87 45.46 1.87 15.51
N ILE A 88 46.35 1.32 16.34
CA ILE A 88 47.77 1.66 16.54
C ILE A 88 48.03 2.79 17.53
N THR A 89 48.27 2.43 18.79
CA THR A 89 49.58 2.59 19.47
C THR A 89 49.48 1.81 20.79
N MET A 90 50.63 1.37 21.33
CA MET A 90 50.83 0.63 22.60
C MET A 90 51.06 -0.87 22.46
N LEU A 91 52.06 -1.23 21.66
CA LEU A 91 52.98 -2.29 22.08
C LEU A 91 53.79 -1.75 23.28
N SER A 92 53.46 -2.27 24.45
CA SER A 92 54.37 -2.70 25.54
C SER A 92 55.87 -2.72 25.17
N LEU A 93 56.85 -2.30 25.97
CA LEU A 93 57.10 -2.50 27.40
C LEU A 93 58.15 -1.49 27.93
N PRO A 94 58.29 -1.34 29.26
CA PRO A 94 59.39 -0.64 29.91
C PRO A 94 60.65 -1.51 30.01
N GLN A 95 61.82 -0.89 29.83
CA GLN A 95 63.09 -1.24 30.50
C GLN A 95 63.87 0.05 30.77
#